data_AF-A0A2T2P0E7-F1
#
_entry.id   AF-A0A2T2P0E7-F1
#
_cell.length_a   1.000
_cell.length_b   1.000
_cell.length_c   1.000
_cell.angle_alpha   90.00
_cell.angle_beta   90.00
_cell.angle_gamma   90.00
#
_symmetry.space_group_name_H-M   'P 1'
#
loop_
_entity.id
_entity.type
_entity.pdbx_description
1 polymer ?
#
loop_
_entity_poly.entity_id
_entity_poly.type
_entity_poly.pdbx_seq_one_letter_code
_entity_poly.pdbx_strand_id
1 'polypeptide(L)'
;MYPVAYIAIVFLVSVHFTLSTPFGRTQIPSCQYPSLTTSTYIYFTTPTDPNFLFSIKTPWTNFYDDDLRGVLPMKGFQLSPMPSSSRDEICGWRHVESVTVTFIYHGDISYRPKYTAETPLRLMSRNVDRFVNISRHAAHSDHQRTVPLNETLARIHNLLYGYSPDKDIIILLCEILIPILLFCLAYFLVLLVFKYFIDKDEENKQNELNEMQSYSMERLGGTESNGPINDPQRQTVPKAIYDGRVQTPLPSYTSSVYSRDENGH
;
A
#
# COMPACT_ATOMS: atom_id res chain seq x y z
N MET A 1 -30.30 -12.47 -5.25
CA MET A 1 -29.07 -12.77 -6.03
C MET A 1 -28.18 -11.56 -6.32
N TYR A 2 -28.68 -10.32 -6.31
CA TYR A 2 -27.86 -9.11 -6.58
C TYR A 2 -26.85 -8.62 -5.51
N PRO A 3 -26.95 -8.93 -4.21
CA PRO A 3 -26.04 -8.31 -3.22
C PRO A 3 -24.60 -8.82 -3.32
N VAL A 4 -24.40 -10.08 -3.71
CA VAL A 4 -23.06 -10.68 -3.87
C VAL A 4 -22.31 -10.04 -5.05
N ALA A 5 -23.01 -9.81 -6.16
CA ALA A 5 -22.43 -9.16 -7.34
C ALA A 5 -22.06 -7.69 -7.05
N TYR A 6 -22.88 -6.97 -6.28
CA TYR A 6 -22.58 -5.58 -5.91
C TYR A 6 -21.34 -5.49 -4.99
N ILE A 7 -21.23 -6.36 -3.99
CA ILE A 7 -20.06 -6.42 -3.10
C ILE A 7 -18.79 -6.77 -3.89
N ALA A 8 -18.87 -7.72 -4.82
CA ALA A 8 -17.75 -8.08 -5.69
C ALA A 8 -17.33 -6.90 -6.59
N ILE A 9 -18.27 -6.15 -7.16
CA ILE A 9 -17.97 -4.98 -7.99
C ILE A 9 -17.32 -3.87 -7.16
N VAL A 10 -17.85 -3.55 -5.98
CA VAL A 10 -17.24 -2.54 -5.09
C VAL A 10 -15.83 -2.95 -4.69
N PHE A 11 -15.62 -4.22 -4.32
CA PHE A 11 -14.30 -4.74 -3.98
C PHE A 11 -13.34 -4.68 -5.17
N LEU A 12 -13.77 -5.09 -6.37
CA LEU A 12 -12.98 -5.02 -7.60
C LEU A 12 -12.63 -3.58 -7.96
N VAL A 13 -13.54 -2.62 -7.78
CA VAL A 13 -13.28 -1.20 -8.02
C VAL A 13 -12.29 -0.63 -7.00
N SER A 14 -12.41 -0.99 -5.71
CA SER A 14 -11.47 -0.57 -4.66
C SER A 14 -10.06 -1.14 -4.86
N VAL A 15 -9.96 -2.41 -5.29
CA VAL A 15 -8.70 -3.07 -5.62
C VAL A 15 -8.09 -2.46 -6.90
N HIS A 16 -8.90 -2.17 -7.92
CA HIS A 16 -8.41 -1.50 -9.13
C HIS A 16 -7.87 -0.10 -8.85
N PHE A 17 -8.52 0.64 -7.95
CA PHE A 17 -8.08 2.00 -7.61
C PHE A 17 -6.73 2.00 -6.85
N THR A 18 -6.51 1.00 -5.99
CA THR A 18 -5.23 0.83 -5.26
C THR A 18 -4.10 0.30 -6.14
N LEU A 19 -4.40 -0.52 -7.15
CA LEU A 19 -3.41 -0.98 -8.15
C LEU A 19 -3.11 0.05 -9.25
N SER A 20 -3.95 1.09 -9.37
CA SER A 20 -3.74 2.20 -10.32
C SER A 20 -2.85 3.30 -9.74
N THR A 21 -1.95 2.97 -8.81
CA THR A 21 -0.84 3.89 -8.50
C THR A 21 -0.08 4.13 -9.80
N PRO A 22 0.06 5.38 -10.25
CA PRO A 22 0.68 5.68 -11.52
C PRO A 22 2.07 5.07 -11.51
N PHE A 23 2.34 4.15 -12.44
CA PHE A 23 3.68 3.69 -12.75
C PHE A 23 4.56 4.92 -12.87
N GLY A 24 5.40 5.13 -11.85
CA GLY A 24 6.24 6.32 -11.76
C GLY A 24 7.02 6.41 -13.05
N ARG A 25 6.87 7.53 -13.77
CA ARG A 25 7.70 7.78 -14.96
C ARG A 25 9.15 7.66 -14.49
N THR A 26 9.91 6.80 -15.15
CA THR A 26 11.33 6.61 -14.84
C THR A 26 12.02 7.95 -14.99
N GLN A 27 12.58 8.47 -13.89
CA GLN A 27 13.35 9.70 -13.94
C GLN A 27 14.57 9.49 -14.84
N ILE A 28 14.90 10.51 -15.63
CA ILE A 28 16.16 10.52 -16.38
C ILE A 28 17.29 10.46 -15.34
N PRO A 29 18.24 9.51 -15.46
CA PRO A 29 19.36 9.40 -14.55
C PRO A 29 20.07 10.75 -14.37
N SER A 30 20.48 11.05 -13.14
CA SER A 30 21.16 12.30 -12.77
C SER A 30 20.31 13.57 -12.87
N CYS A 31 19.00 13.46 -13.12
CA CYS A 31 18.06 14.57 -13.10
C CYS A 31 17.01 14.38 -12.00
N GLN A 32 16.70 15.46 -11.28
CA GLN A 32 15.73 15.52 -10.20
C GLN A 32 14.55 16.36 -10.67
N TYR A 33 13.39 15.72 -10.88
CA TYR A 33 12.17 16.39 -11.34
C TYR A 33 11.11 16.34 -10.23
N PRO A 34 11.02 17.36 -9.35
CA PRO A 34 10.08 17.34 -8.23
C PRO A 34 8.62 17.23 -8.68
N SER A 35 8.27 17.77 -9.85
CA SER A 35 6.91 17.69 -10.40
C SER A 35 6.53 16.34 -11.00
N LEU A 36 7.50 15.43 -11.20
CA LEU A 36 7.27 14.13 -11.84
C LEU A 36 7.34 12.96 -10.85
N THR A 37 7.60 13.22 -9.57
CA THR A 37 7.71 12.19 -8.55
C THR A 37 6.76 12.43 -7.40
N THR A 38 6.35 11.34 -6.76
CA THR A 38 5.68 11.36 -5.45
C THR A 38 6.65 11.69 -4.31
N SER A 39 7.97 11.74 -4.58
CA SER A 39 9.00 12.13 -3.62
C SER A 39 9.19 13.64 -3.57
N THR A 40 9.58 14.14 -2.39
CA THR A 40 10.07 15.51 -2.19
C THR A 40 11.60 15.55 -2.20
N TYR A 41 12.13 16.73 -2.49
CA TYR A 41 13.57 17.00 -2.55
C TYR A 41 13.91 18.17 -1.62
N ILE A 42 14.90 17.94 -0.75
CA ILE A 42 15.39 18.95 0.19
C ILE A 42 16.79 19.35 -0.25
N TYR A 43 16.94 20.58 -0.71
CA TYR A 43 18.20 21.12 -1.18
C TYR A 43 18.90 21.91 -0.09
N PHE A 44 20.19 21.69 0.09
CA PHE A 44 20.97 22.39 1.12
C PHE A 44 22.45 22.43 0.79
N THR A 45 23.18 23.26 1.53
CA THR A 45 24.63 23.43 1.41
C THR A 45 25.26 23.36 2.79
N THR A 46 26.58 23.16 2.85
CA THR A 46 27.34 23.20 4.10
C THR A 46 28.48 24.22 3.98
N PRO A 47 28.83 24.94 5.06
CA PRO A 47 30.00 25.81 5.08
C PRO A 47 31.32 25.03 4.92
N THR A 48 31.36 23.72 5.24
CA THR A 48 32.56 22.88 5.10
C THR A 48 32.85 22.47 3.65
N ASP A 49 31.81 22.42 2.80
CA ASP A 49 31.90 22.09 1.38
C ASP A 49 31.11 23.13 0.55
N PRO A 50 31.57 24.39 0.49
CA PRO A 50 30.79 25.49 -0.09
C PRO A 50 30.55 25.32 -1.60
N ASN A 51 31.41 24.55 -2.27
CA ASN A 51 31.40 24.28 -3.71
C ASN A 51 30.37 23.23 -4.13
N PHE A 52 29.65 22.62 -3.20
CA PHE A 52 28.66 21.59 -3.49
C PHE A 52 27.27 22.01 -3.04
N LEU A 53 26.26 21.58 -3.81
CA LEU A 53 24.86 21.58 -3.44
C LEU A 53 24.44 20.13 -3.19
N PHE A 54 23.81 19.87 -2.07
CA PHE A 54 23.33 18.56 -1.67
C PHE A 54 21.82 18.49 -1.83
N SER A 55 21.31 17.28 -2.02
CA SER A 55 19.89 17.00 -1.92
C SER A 55 19.61 15.69 -1.19
N ILE A 56 18.52 15.70 -0.43
CA ILE A 56 17.88 14.50 0.11
C ILE A 56 16.58 14.29 -0.67
N LYS A 57 16.43 13.13 -1.29
CA LYS A 57 15.18 12.69 -1.92
C LYS A 57 14.46 11.73 -0.97
N THR A 58 13.21 12.00 -0.63
CA THR A 58 12.43 11.15 0.29
C THR A 58 10.97 11.01 -0.16
N PRO A 59 10.34 9.83 -0.01
CA PRO A 59 8.93 9.63 -0.31
C PRO A 59 8.01 10.11 0.80
N TRP A 60 8.55 10.49 1.96
CA TRP A 60 7.78 10.90 3.14
C TRP A 60 7.53 12.41 3.09
N THR A 61 6.41 12.79 2.47
CA THR A 61 6.13 14.19 2.13
C THR A 61 5.30 14.94 3.18
N ASN A 62 4.69 14.27 4.15
CA ASN A 62 3.70 14.90 5.01
C ASN A 62 4.31 15.52 6.27
N PHE A 63 5.24 14.82 6.94
CA PHE A 63 5.86 15.32 8.19
C PHE A 63 7.38 15.25 8.16
N TYR A 64 7.93 14.19 7.59
CA TYR A 64 9.36 13.96 7.59
C TYR A 64 10.15 15.03 6.82
N ASP A 65 9.62 15.56 5.71
CA ASP A 65 10.22 16.69 4.99
C ASP A 65 10.39 17.92 5.90
N ASP A 66 9.33 18.28 6.62
CA ASP A 66 9.33 19.41 7.55
C ASP A 66 10.28 19.19 8.73
N ASP A 67 10.28 17.98 9.30
CA ASP A 67 11.20 17.60 10.38
C ASP A 67 12.67 17.71 9.90
N LEU A 68 12.98 17.24 8.68
CA LEU A 68 14.30 17.35 8.06
C LEU A 68 14.70 18.81 7.79
N ARG A 69 13.79 19.62 7.24
CA ARG A 69 14.01 21.06 7.02
C ARG A 69 14.25 21.81 8.33
N GLY A 70 13.61 21.39 9.42
CA GLY A 70 13.83 21.93 10.75
C GLY A 70 15.21 21.58 11.32
N VAL A 71 15.65 20.32 11.20
CA VAL A 71 16.93 19.89 11.79
C VAL A 71 18.16 20.32 10.98
N LEU A 72 18.08 20.39 9.64
CA LEU A 72 19.24 20.73 8.80
C LEU A 72 19.94 22.03 9.25
N PRO A 73 19.23 23.15 9.45
CA PRO A 73 19.79 24.37 10.04
C PRO A 73 20.41 24.17 11.43
N MET A 74 19.76 23.38 12.29
CA MET A 74 20.28 23.09 13.64
C MET A 74 21.61 22.31 13.61
N LYS A 75 21.88 21.59 12.52
CA LYS A 75 23.14 20.86 12.29
C LYS A 75 24.16 21.66 11.49
N GLY A 76 23.90 22.94 11.23
CA GLY A 76 24.82 23.86 10.54
C GLY A 76 24.75 23.78 9.01
N PHE A 77 23.76 23.09 8.44
CA PHE A 77 23.48 23.13 7.01
C PHE A 77 22.63 24.36 6.68
N GLN A 78 22.77 24.88 5.47
CA GLN A 78 21.98 26.01 4.99
C GLN A 78 21.01 25.52 3.93
N LEU A 79 19.70 25.65 4.19
CA LEU A 79 18.67 25.31 3.20
C LEU A 79 18.86 26.17 1.96
N SER A 80 18.73 25.53 0.80
CA SER A 80 18.80 26.19 -0.50
C SER A 80 17.43 26.20 -1.15
N PRO A 81 17.11 27.22 -1.96
CA PRO A 81 15.90 27.21 -2.74
C PRO A 81 15.90 26.02 -3.71
N MET A 82 14.71 25.54 -4.06
CA MET A 82 14.55 24.55 -5.11
C MET A 82 15.15 25.10 -6.42
N PRO A 83 15.96 24.31 -7.15
CA PRO A 83 16.48 24.74 -8.44
C PRO A 83 15.34 25.12 -9.38
N SER A 84 15.58 26.08 -10.27
CA SER A 84 14.62 26.43 -11.31
C SER A 84 14.33 25.21 -12.20
N SER A 85 13.20 25.22 -12.90
CA SER A 85 12.83 24.15 -13.84
C SER A 85 13.71 24.08 -15.09
N SER A 86 14.80 24.88 -15.15
CA SER A 86 15.75 24.82 -16.25
C SER A 86 16.50 23.48 -16.25
N ARG A 87 16.75 22.92 -17.44
CA ARG A 87 17.37 21.60 -17.61
C ARG A 87 18.73 21.51 -16.91
N ASP A 88 19.51 22.59 -16.95
CA ASP A 88 20.85 22.64 -16.38
C ASP A 88 20.82 22.67 -14.84
N GLU A 89 19.74 23.16 -14.25
CA GLU A 89 19.56 23.21 -12.80
C GLU A 89 18.87 21.97 -12.21
N ILE A 90 18.13 21.21 -13.00
CA ILE A 90 17.49 19.98 -12.52
C ILE A 90 18.37 18.74 -12.75
N CYS A 91 19.41 18.84 -13.58
CA CYS A 91 20.30 17.74 -13.91
C CYS A 91 21.71 17.89 -13.31
N GLY A 92 22.55 16.85 -13.49
CA GLY A 92 23.93 16.82 -13.00
C GLY A 92 24.09 16.32 -11.56
N TRP A 93 23.02 15.78 -10.98
CA TRP A 93 23.03 15.18 -9.65
C TRP A 93 23.75 13.84 -9.66
N ARG A 94 24.65 13.65 -8.70
CA ARG A 94 25.35 12.39 -8.45
C ARG A 94 24.76 11.76 -7.20
N HIS A 95 24.20 10.57 -7.36
CA HIS A 95 23.75 9.76 -6.23
C HIS A 95 24.95 9.31 -5.41
N VAL A 96 24.85 9.40 -4.09
CA VAL A 96 25.87 8.95 -3.14
C VAL A 96 25.48 7.62 -2.55
N GLU A 97 24.35 7.60 -1.85
CA GLU A 97 23.87 6.44 -1.12
C GLU A 97 22.36 6.57 -0.83
N SER A 98 21.74 5.42 -0.56
CA SER A 98 20.38 5.29 -0.06
C SER A 98 20.44 4.93 1.41
N VAL A 99 19.78 5.70 2.27
CA VAL A 99 19.77 5.45 3.72
C VAL A 99 18.53 4.64 4.09
N THR A 100 18.75 3.47 4.68
CA THR A 100 17.69 2.59 5.19
C THR A 100 18.02 2.20 6.63
N VAL A 101 17.08 2.42 7.56
CA VAL A 101 17.20 2.08 8.97
C VAL A 101 16.06 1.15 9.35
N THR A 102 16.37 -0.02 9.91
CA THR A 102 15.34 -0.99 10.34
C THR A 102 14.32 -1.29 9.23
N PHE A 103 14.79 -1.50 7.99
CA PHE A 103 13.98 -1.73 6.79
C PHE A 103 13.11 -0.56 6.33
N ILE A 104 13.15 0.57 7.02
CA ILE A 104 12.49 1.81 6.61
C ILE A 104 13.48 2.59 5.75
N TYR A 105 13.06 2.97 4.55
CA TYR A 105 13.85 3.81 3.66
C TYR A 105 13.73 5.27 4.09
N HIS A 106 14.82 5.97 4.39
CA HIS A 106 14.81 7.37 4.87
C HIS A 106 15.04 8.37 3.74
N GLY A 107 15.72 7.96 2.67
CA GLY A 107 15.93 8.79 1.49
C GLY A 107 17.26 8.53 0.78
N ASP A 108 17.42 9.12 -0.40
CA ASP A 108 18.68 9.14 -1.15
C ASP A 108 19.42 10.44 -0.91
N ILE A 109 20.73 10.32 -0.69
CA ILE A 109 21.64 11.46 -0.66
C ILE A 109 22.22 11.64 -2.07
N SER A 110 22.18 12.87 -2.56
CA SER A 110 22.81 13.25 -3.83
C SER A 110 23.56 14.57 -3.68
N TYR A 111 24.52 14.82 -4.56
CA TYR A 111 25.20 16.11 -4.63
C TYR A 111 25.43 16.54 -6.08
N ARG A 112 25.68 17.83 -6.25
CA ARG A 112 26.21 18.40 -7.49
C ARG A 112 27.20 19.52 -7.19
N PRO A 113 28.20 19.78 -8.05
CA PRO A 113 29.00 20.99 -7.96
C PRO A 113 28.12 22.23 -8.15
N LYS A 114 28.35 23.30 -7.37
CA LYS A 114 27.78 24.61 -7.66
C LYS A 114 28.55 25.20 -8.84
N TYR A 115 27.86 25.48 -9.93
CA TYR A 115 28.42 26.33 -10.97
C TYR A 115 28.48 27.76 -10.44
N THR A 116 29.67 28.21 -10.06
CA THR A 116 29.89 29.65 -9.85
C THR A 116 29.72 30.31 -11.21
N ALA A 117 28.78 31.25 -11.31
CA ALA A 117 28.50 32.03 -12.53
C ALA A 117 29.74 32.75 -13.09
N GLU A 118 30.81 32.82 -12.29
CA GLU A 118 32.10 33.40 -12.63
C GLU A 118 33.04 32.43 -13.36
N THR A 119 32.68 31.16 -13.54
CA THR A 119 33.43 30.25 -14.42
C THR A 119 32.78 30.31 -15.80
N PRO A 120 33.20 31.22 -16.70
CA PRO A 120 32.64 31.27 -18.05
C PRO A 120 32.78 29.87 -18.67
N LEU A 121 31.72 29.46 -19.39
CA LEU A 121 31.58 28.24 -20.22
C LEU A 121 32.64 28.15 -21.35
N ARG A 122 33.91 28.45 -21.06
CA ARG A 122 34.99 28.62 -22.04
C ARG A 122 35.85 27.38 -22.25
N LEU A 123 35.65 26.28 -21.52
CA LEU A 123 36.56 25.13 -21.57
C LEU A 123 35.99 23.83 -22.14
N MET A 124 34.88 23.89 -22.89
CA MET A 124 34.55 22.83 -23.85
C MET A 124 34.72 23.24 -25.32
N SER A 125 35.46 24.33 -25.58
CA SER A 125 36.02 24.56 -26.91
C SER A 125 37.33 23.78 -27.04
N ARG A 126 37.14 22.53 -27.47
CA ARG A 126 38.10 21.64 -28.11
C ARG A 126 39.07 22.43 -29.03
N ASN A 127 40.27 22.71 -28.51
CA ASN A 127 41.55 22.91 -29.20
C ASN A 127 42.60 22.96 -28.07
N VAL A 128 43.29 21.89 -27.70
CA VAL A 128 44.38 21.28 -28.49
C VAL A 128 45.04 22.33 -29.37
N ASP A 129 45.81 23.23 -28.76
CA ASP A 129 47.23 23.27 -29.08
C ASP A 129 48.00 24.14 -28.09
N ARG A 130 48.87 23.47 -27.34
CA ARG A 130 50.26 23.87 -27.11
C ARG A 130 50.47 25.36 -26.85
N PHE A 131 50.43 25.79 -25.59
CA PHE A 131 51.50 26.65 -25.06
C PHE A 131 51.76 26.36 -23.58
N VAL A 132 52.98 25.90 -23.38
CA VAL A 132 53.65 25.52 -22.15
C VAL A 132 54.30 26.77 -21.54
N ASN A 133 54.39 26.75 -20.21
CA ASN A 133 55.16 27.62 -19.32
C ASN A 133 54.59 29.02 -19.08
N ILE A 134 54.15 29.28 -17.85
CA ILE A 134 54.82 30.19 -16.91
C ILE A 134 54.06 30.20 -15.56
N SER A 135 54.83 30.21 -14.48
CA SER A 135 54.49 30.57 -13.08
C SER A 135 53.84 29.53 -12.17
N ARG A 136 54.71 28.65 -11.67
CA ARG A 136 54.65 28.08 -10.32
C ARG A 136 54.84 29.18 -9.28
N HIS A 137 53.77 29.63 -8.63
CA HIS A 137 53.83 30.17 -7.26
C HIS A 137 52.52 29.85 -6.53
N ALA A 138 52.54 28.71 -5.83
CA ALA A 138 51.93 28.44 -4.52
C ALA A 138 50.74 29.30 -4.04
N ALA A 139 49.67 29.38 -4.83
CA ALA A 139 48.33 29.56 -4.27
C ALA A 139 47.71 28.17 -4.11
N HIS A 140 47.40 27.82 -2.86
CA HIS A 140 46.78 26.57 -2.43
C HIS A 140 45.72 26.07 -3.42
N SER A 141 46.02 24.94 -4.06
CA SER A 141 45.13 24.21 -4.97
C SER A 141 43.99 23.53 -4.22
N ASP A 142 43.11 24.32 -3.61
CA ASP A 142 41.85 23.83 -3.02
C ASP A 142 40.69 23.85 -4.06
N HIS A 143 41.00 24.15 -5.32
CA HIS A 143 40.02 24.52 -6.36
C HIS A 143 39.57 23.39 -7.31
N GLN A 144 39.89 22.13 -7.04
CA GLN A 144 39.48 21.03 -7.93
C GLN A 144 38.98 19.77 -7.21
N ARG A 145 38.32 19.93 -6.06
CA ARG A 145 37.61 18.78 -5.49
C ARG A 145 36.36 18.49 -6.32
N THR A 146 36.26 17.28 -6.87
CA THR A 146 35.11 16.81 -7.67
C THR A 146 34.09 16.02 -6.84
N VAL A 147 34.42 15.75 -5.58
CA VAL A 147 33.63 14.98 -4.61
C VAL A 147 33.63 15.73 -3.27
N PRO A 148 32.49 15.78 -2.54
CA PRO A 148 32.42 16.34 -1.19
C PRO A 148 33.39 15.69 -0.19
N LEU A 149 33.61 16.34 0.95
CA LEU A 149 34.31 15.72 2.08
C LEU A 149 33.52 14.52 2.61
N ASN A 150 34.22 13.42 2.91
CA ASN A 150 33.64 12.24 3.56
C ASN A 150 33.00 12.59 4.91
N GLU A 151 33.55 13.55 5.65
CA GLU A 151 32.99 14.02 6.92
C GLU A 151 31.60 14.66 6.72
N THR A 152 31.42 15.46 5.68
CA THR A 152 30.12 16.06 5.35
C THR A 152 29.11 14.97 5.00
N LEU A 153 29.49 13.99 4.18
CA LEU A 153 28.61 12.88 3.81
C LEU A 153 28.22 12.04 5.04
N ALA A 154 29.18 11.71 5.90
CA ALA A 154 28.91 10.99 7.15
C ALA A 154 27.98 11.78 8.09
N ARG A 155 28.09 13.11 8.13
CA ARG A 155 27.16 13.96 8.91
C ARG A 155 25.75 13.94 8.34
N ILE A 156 25.58 13.96 7.02
CA ILE A 156 24.26 13.85 6.37
C ILE A 156 23.67 12.46 6.62
N HIS A 157 24.48 11.40 6.47
CA HIS A 157 24.07 10.03 6.76
C HIS A 157 23.60 9.88 8.21
N ASN A 158 24.38 10.36 9.18
CA ASN A 158 24.03 10.31 10.61
C ASN A 158 22.78 11.15 10.93
N LEU A 159 22.53 12.24 10.21
CA LEU A 159 21.31 13.01 10.33
C LEU A 159 20.11 12.17 9.88
N LEU A 160 20.16 11.54 8.70
CA LEU A 160 19.08 10.66 8.23
C LEU A 160 18.90 9.46 9.16
N TYR A 161 19.97 8.91 9.73
CA TYR A 161 19.88 7.81 10.68
C TYR A 161 19.18 8.20 11.98
N GLY A 162 19.37 9.44 12.44
CA GLY A 162 18.83 9.95 13.71
C GLY A 162 17.38 10.41 13.66
N TYR A 163 16.78 10.51 12.47
CA TYR A 163 15.41 10.99 12.28
C TYR A 163 14.62 9.94 11.51
N SER A 164 13.57 9.41 12.12
CA SER A 164 12.68 8.39 11.54
C SER A 164 11.39 9.03 10.98
N PRO A 165 10.86 8.53 9.84
CA PRO A 165 9.60 8.99 9.27
C PRO A 165 8.37 8.35 9.98
N ASP A 166 8.43 8.20 11.31
CA ASP A 166 7.44 7.42 12.07
C ASP A 166 6.01 7.98 11.92
N LYS A 167 5.87 9.31 11.89
CA LYS A 167 4.58 9.99 11.73
C LYS A 167 3.95 9.68 10.37
N ASP A 168 4.74 9.77 9.28
CA ASP A 168 4.29 9.43 7.94
C ASP A 168 3.89 7.95 7.84
N ILE A 169 4.67 7.05 8.47
CA ILE A 169 4.37 5.61 8.50
C ILE A 169 3.06 5.34 9.22
N ILE A 170 2.83 5.95 10.40
CA ILE A 170 1.59 5.77 11.15
C ILE A 170 0.38 6.21 10.32
N ILE A 171 0.49 7.34 9.61
CA ILE A 171 -0.58 7.85 8.76
C ILE A 171 -0.83 6.93 7.59
N LEU A 172 0.23 6.45 6.92
CA LEU A 172 0.11 5.48 5.85
C LEU A 172 -0.57 4.18 6.33
N LEU A 173 -0.18 3.68 7.51
CA LEU A 173 -0.81 2.51 8.11
C LEU A 173 -2.29 2.75 8.42
N CYS A 174 -2.64 3.92 8.98
CA CYS A 174 -4.03 4.28 9.23
C CYS A 174 -4.84 4.38 7.92
N GLU A 175 -4.27 5.00 6.88
CA GLU A 175 -4.90 5.16 5.57
C GLU A 175 -5.19 3.81 4.91
N ILE A 176 -4.34 2.81 5.13
CA ILE A 176 -4.55 1.43 4.64
C ILE A 176 -5.52 0.66 5.54
N LEU A 177 -5.39 0.75 6.87
CA LEU A 177 -6.17 -0.06 7.81
C LEU A 177 -7.62 0.39 7.95
N ILE A 178 -7.89 1.69 7.94
CA ILE A 178 -9.25 2.24 8.07
C ILE A 178 -10.22 1.67 7.00
N PRO A 179 -9.92 1.69 5.69
CA PRO A 179 -10.84 1.15 4.68
C PRO A 179 -11.01 -0.36 4.83
N ILE A 180 -9.97 -1.11 5.22
CA ILE A 180 -10.07 -2.55 5.49
C ILE A 180 -11.03 -2.81 6.66
N LEU A 181 -10.89 -2.08 7.76
CA LEU A 181 -11.77 -2.21 8.94
C LEU A 181 -13.21 -1.85 8.62
N LEU A 182 -13.44 -0.75 7.87
CA LEU A 182 -14.78 -0.36 7.42
C LEU A 182 -15.40 -1.41 6.50
N PHE A 183 -14.61 -2.03 5.61
CA PHE A 183 -15.06 -3.12 4.76
C PHE A 183 -15.44 -4.36 5.58
N CYS A 184 -14.59 -4.78 6.53
CA CYS A 184 -14.88 -5.89 7.43
C CYS A 184 -16.16 -5.64 8.25
N LEU A 185 -16.34 -4.42 8.75
CA LEU A 185 -17.54 -4.03 9.50
C LEU A 185 -18.79 -4.10 8.61
N ALA A 186 -18.75 -3.53 7.41
CA ALA A 186 -19.86 -3.57 6.46
C ALA A 186 -20.23 -5.01 6.07
N TYR A 187 -19.22 -5.84 5.80
CA TYR A 187 -19.40 -7.26 5.50
C TYR A 187 -20.08 -8.00 6.67
N PHE A 188 -19.62 -7.76 7.90
CA PHE A 188 -20.21 -8.36 9.09
C PHE A 188 -21.68 -7.95 9.27
N LEU A 189 -22.02 -6.68 9.07
CA LEU A 189 -23.41 -6.20 9.12
C LEU A 189 -24.30 -6.88 8.08
N VAL A 190 -23.79 -7.09 6.86
CA VAL A 190 -24.52 -7.82 5.81
C VAL A 190 -24.80 -9.26 6.25
N LEU A 191 -23.82 -9.95 6.84
CA LEU A 191 -24.02 -11.30 7.37
C LEU A 191 -25.09 -11.35 8.47
N LEU A 192 -25.11 -10.35 9.37
CA LEU A 192 -26.15 -10.26 10.41
C LEU A 192 -27.55 -10.08 9.81
N VAL A 193 -27.68 -9.24 8.78
CA VAL A 193 -28.95 -9.05 8.07
C VAL A 193 -29.39 -10.35 7.38
N PHE A 194 -28.48 -11.06 6.72
CA PHE A 194 -28.78 -12.36 6.11
C PHE A 194 -29.21 -13.38 7.14
N LYS A 195 -28.50 -13.47 8.27
CA LYS A 195 -28.88 -14.36 9.37
C LYS A 195 -30.29 -14.03 9.88
N TYR A 196 -30.57 -12.75 10.10
CA TYR A 196 -31.90 -12.31 10.52
C TYR A 196 -33.00 -12.73 9.54
N PHE A 197 -32.76 -12.64 8.23
CA PHE A 197 -33.73 -13.11 7.23
C PHE A 197 -33.92 -14.62 7.24
N ILE A 198 -32.86 -15.40 7.46
CA ILE A 198 -32.95 -16.87 7.58
C ILE A 198 -33.75 -17.24 8.83
N ASP A 199 -33.39 -16.68 9.98
CA ASP A 199 -34.07 -16.95 11.25
C ASP A 199 -35.56 -16.59 11.17
N LYS A 200 -35.89 -15.47 10.51
CA LYS A 200 -37.28 -15.05 10.29
C LYS A 200 -38.06 -15.94 9.32
N ASP A 201 -37.41 -16.45 8.27
CA ASP A 201 -38.03 -17.40 7.35
C ASP A 201 -38.35 -18.73 8.05
N GLU A 202 -37.46 -19.20 8.93
CA GLU A 202 -37.68 -20.38 9.76
C GLU A 202 -38.84 -20.17 10.76
N GLU A 203 -38.92 -19.00 11.42
CA GLU A 203 -40.03 -18.66 12.32
C GLU A 203 -41.37 -18.64 11.57
N ASN A 204 -41.43 -18.03 10.39
CA ASN A 204 -42.64 -18.01 9.56
C ASN A 204 -43.10 -19.42 9.17
N LYS A 205 -42.18 -20.28 8.74
CA LYS A 205 -42.48 -21.69 8.42
C LYS A 205 -43.01 -22.46 9.62
N GLN A 206 -42.45 -22.24 10.81
CA GLN A 206 -42.91 -22.88 12.03
C GLN A 206 -44.32 -22.40 12.42
N ASN A 207 -44.62 -21.12 12.25
CA ASN A 207 -45.94 -20.55 12.50
C ASN A 207 -47.00 -21.14 11.55
N GLU A 208 -46.70 -21.24 10.25
CA GLU A 208 -47.60 -21.89 9.28
C GLU A 208 -47.87 -23.37 9.62
N LEU A 209 -46.85 -24.10 10.09
CA LEU A 209 -46.99 -25.49 10.52
C LEU A 209 -47.89 -25.62 11.76
N ASN A 210 -47.72 -24.72 12.74
CA ASN A 210 -48.53 -24.70 13.95
C ASN A 210 -50.01 -24.36 13.64
N GLU A 211 -50.27 -23.44 12.70
CA GLU A 211 -51.62 -23.13 12.23
C GLU A 211 -52.26 -24.31 11.48
N MET A 212 -51.52 -24.98 10.59
CA MET A 212 -52.05 -26.18 9.92
C MET A 212 -52.40 -27.30 10.91
N GLN A 213 -51.62 -27.46 11.98
CA GLN A 213 -51.93 -28.42 13.05
C GLN A 213 -53.18 -28.05 13.84
N SER A 214 -53.38 -26.77 14.17
CA SER A 214 -54.59 -26.33 14.90
C SER A 214 -55.87 -26.58 14.08
N TYR A 215 -55.86 -26.28 12.77
CA TYR A 215 -56.99 -26.59 11.88
C TYR A 215 -57.29 -28.10 11.79
N SER A 216 -56.27 -28.95 11.82
CA SER A 216 -56.46 -30.41 11.78
C SER A 216 -57.13 -30.95 13.05
N MET A 217 -56.81 -30.38 14.23
CA MET A 217 -57.43 -30.78 15.50
C MET A 217 -58.89 -30.34 15.61
N GLU A 218 -59.22 -29.13 15.15
CA GLU A 218 -60.60 -28.62 15.19
C GLU A 218 -61.55 -29.45 14.31
N ARG A 219 -61.06 -29.95 13.17
CA ARG A 219 -61.85 -30.81 12.26
C ARG A 219 -62.16 -32.20 12.84
N LEU A 220 -61.30 -32.72 13.73
CA LEU A 220 -61.49 -34.02 14.38
C LEU A 220 -62.39 -33.93 15.63
N GLY A 221 -62.52 -32.75 16.26
CA GLY A 221 -63.37 -32.55 17.44
C GLY A 221 -64.86 -32.30 17.15
N GLY A 222 -65.26 -32.10 15.89
CA GLY A 222 -66.62 -31.69 15.51
C GLY A 222 -67.68 -32.78 15.34
N THR A 223 -67.43 -34.02 15.78
CA THR A 223 -68.42 -35.12 15.68
C THR A 223 -68.67 -35.82 17.02
N GLU A 224 -69.04 -35.05 18.04
CA GLU A 224 -69.84 -35.58 19.15
C GLU A 224 -71.31 -35.69 18.70
N SER A 225 -71.56 -36.65 17.81
CA SER A 225 -72.89 -37.19 17.57
C SER A 225 -73.19 -38.17 18.70
N ASN A 226 -74.15 -37.80 19.55
CA ASN A 226 -74.82 -38.72 20.48
C ASN A 226 -75.41 -39.90 19.68
N GLY A 227 -74.64 -40.99 19.56
CA GLY A 227 -75.05 -42.24 18.92
C GLY A 227 -74.74 -43.40 19.86
N PRO A 228 -75.70 -44.30 20.13
CA PRO A 228 -75.58 -45.29 21.19
C PRO A 228 -74.58 -46.40 20.86
N ILE A 229 -73.96 -46.85 21.94
CA ILE A 229 -73.03 -47.96 22.08
C ILE A 229 -73.60 -49.25 21.48
N ASN A 230 -72.85 -49.87 20.56
CA ASN A 230 -72.79 -51.31 20.39
C ASN A 230 -71.43 -51.71 19.78
N ASP A 231 -70.61 -52.33 20.62
CA ASP A 231 -69.53 -53.28 20.25
C ASP A 231 -70.17 -54.53 19.59
N PRO A 232 -69.46 -55.48 18.93
CA PRO A 232 -68.01 -55.63 18.80
C PRO A 232 -67.50 -56.10 17.42
N GLN A 233 -66.16 -56.08 17.22
CA GLN A 233 -65.34 -57.20 16.72
C GLN A 233 -64.04 -56.76 16.04
N ARG A 234 -62.93 -56.97 16.75
CA ARG A 234 -61.83 -57.87 16.38
C ARG A 234 -61.57 -58.08 14.88
N GLN A 235 -60.53 -57.43 14.33
CA GLN A 235 -59.73 -58.07 13.27
C GLN A 235 -58.27 -57.61 13.24
N THR A 236 -57.44 -58.61 13.02
CA THR A 236 -55.99 -58.73 13.15
C THR A 236 -55.23 -58.36 11.87
N VAL A 237 -54.10 -57.64 12.01
CA VAL A 237 -52.79 -57.82 11.29
C VAL A 237 -52.81 -57.43 9.77
N PRO A 238 -51.74 -56.90 9.09
CA PRO A 238 -50.31 -57.14 9.31
C PRO A 238 -49.35 -55.94 9.36
N LYS A 239 -48.19 -56.30 9.92
CA LYS A 239 -46.90 -55.62 9.98
C LYS A 239 -46.28 -55.52 8.57
N ALA A 240 -46.17 -54.32 8.02
CA ALA A 240 -45.40 -54.06 6.81
C ALA A 240 -43.99 -53.57 7.19
N ILE A 241 -43.02 -54.42 6.86
CA ILE A 241 -41.59 -54.13 6.82
C ILE A 241 -41.37 -53.11 5.70
N TYR A 242 -40.70 -51.99 5.98
CA TYR A 242 -40.09 -51.19 4.92
C TYR A 242 -38.63 -50.93 5.25
N ASP A 243 -37.81 -51.65 4.49
CA ASP A 243 -36.37 -51.55 4.37
C ASP A 243 -36.07 -50.41 3.38
N GLY A 244 -35.11 -49.54 3.70
CA GLY A 244 -34.94 -48.28 2.98
C GLY A 244 -33.59 -47.61 3.20
N ARG A 245 -32.51 -48.40 3.15
CA ARG A 245 -31.15 -47.89 2.98
C ARG A 245 -31.05 -47.11 1.65
N VAL A 246 -30.76 -45.82 1.72
CA VAL A 246 -30.19 -45.08 0.58
C VAL A 246 -28.85 -44.49 1.02
N GLN A 247 -27.78 -45.19 0.65
CA GLN A 247 -26.42 -44.68 0.66
C GLN A 247 -26.28 -43.64 -0.46
N THR A 248 -26.03 -42.39 -0.09
CA THR A 248 -25.53 -41.37 -1.02
C THR A 248 -24.00 -41.50 -1.16
N PRO A 249 -23.44 -41.52 -2.38
CA PRO A 249 -22.00 -41.53 -2.58
C PRO A 249 -21.39 -40.15 -2.33
N LEU A 250 -20.28 -40.11 -1.59
CA LEU A 250 -19.41 -38.95 -1.46
C LEU A 250 -18.75 -38.63 -2.81
N PRO A 251 -18.67 -37.35 -3.23
CA PRO A 251 -17.84 -36.95 -4.34
C PRO A 251 -16.36 -37.02 -3.96
N SER A 252 -15.61 -37.80 -4.74
CA SER A 252 -14.16 -37.88 -4.74
C SER A 252 -13.56 -36.53 -5.15
N TYR A 253 -12.85 -35.88 -4.23
CA TYR A 253 -12.01 -34.71 -4.51
C TYR A 253 -10.77 -35.16 -5.28
N THR A 254 -10.69 -34.81 -6.55
CA THR A 254 -9.45 -34.89 -7.34
C THR A 254 -8.53 -33.75 -6.92
N SER A 255 -7.41 -34.12 -6.29
CA SER A 255 -6.27 -33.23 -6.08
C SER A 255 -5.63 -32.95 -7.44
N SER A 256 -5.78 -31.73 -7.96
CA SER A 256 -4.99 -31.26 -9.08
C SER A 256 -3.57 -30.97 -8.59
N VAL A 257 -2.65 -31.75 -9.12
CA VAL A 257 -1.21 -31.65 -8.92
C VAL A 257 -0.71 -30.30 -9.43
N TYR A 258 0.01 -29.61 -8.56
CA TYR A 258 0.81 -28.44 -8.83
C TYR A 258 1.96 -28.83 -9.77
N SER A 259 1.92 -28.40 -11.04
CA SER A 259 3.11 -28.34 -11.89
C SER A 259 3.61 -26.91 -11.87
N ARG A 260 4.67 -26.68 -11.09
CA ARG A 260 5.47 -25.46 -11.08
C ARG A 260 6.52 -25.60 -12.18
N ASP A 261 6.28 -24.98 -13.32
CA ASP A 261 7.31 -24.78 -14.33
C ASP A 261 8.23 -23.64 -13.86
N GLU A 262 9.40 -24.02 -13.35
CA GLU A 262 10.58 -23.15 -13.30
C GLU A 262 11.25 -23.18 -14.67
N ASN A 263 10.99 -22.16 -15.49
CA ASN A 263 11.84 -21.71 -16.59
C ASN A 263 11.65 -20.18 -16.58
N GLY A 264 12.66 -19.34 -16.32
CA GLY A 264 13.98 -19.35 -16.92
C GLY A 264 14.07 -18.14 -17.84
N HIS A 265 14.45 -16.99 -17.29
CA HIS A 265 15.28 -15.95 -17.92
C HIS A 265 15.64 -14.84 -16.93
#